data_AF-A0AA39VFI9-F1
#
_entry.id   AF-A0AA39VFI9-F1
#
_cell.length_a   1.000
_cell.length_b   1.000
_cell.length_c   1.000
_cell.angle_alpha   90.00
_cell.angle_beta   90.00
_cell.angle_gamma   90.00
#
_symmetry.space_group_name_H-M   'P 1'
#
loop_
_entity.id
_entity.type
_entity.pdbx_description
1 polymer ?
#
loop_
_entity_poly.entity_id
_entity_poly.type
_entity_poly.pdbx_seq_one_letter_code
_entity_poly.pdbx_strand_id
1 'polypeptide(L)'
;MSEEEKILKEAKKLAWEDRLLHKNWKVRNEANIDLAALCDSITDPKDSRLREFGPLFRKTVADSNAPVQEKALDALIAFLKAADADVSRYAKEVCDAIVGKCLTGRPKTVEKAQAAFMLWVELEAVDVYLDAMEKAIKNKVAKAVVPAIDVMFQALSEFGSKIIPPKRILKMLPELFDHQDQNVRASSKGLTLELCRWIGKDPVKSILFEKMRDTMKKELEAELANVTGTARPVRKIRSEQDKEPEQELVSEIVGPGAAEELIDDAPQEIDEYELVDPVDILTPLEKSGFWEGVKATKWSERKEAVAELTKLASTKRIAPGDFTEVNRTLKKVSIFSVAAN
;
A
#
# COMPACT_ATOMS: atom_id res chain seq x y z
N MET A 1 38.38 -34.95 2.53
CA MET A 1 37.21 -34.11 2.83
C MET A 1 37.24 -33.71 4.28
N SER A 2 37.07 -32.42 4.57
CA SER A 2 36.90 -31.93 5.94
C SER A 2 35.61 -32.47 6.56
N GLU A 3 35.51 -32.48 7.88
CA GLU A 3 34.29 -32.93 8.57
C GLU A 3 33.09 -32.05 8.20
N GLU A 4 33.34 -30.77 7.92
CA GLU A 4 32.34 -29.84 7.44
C GLU A 4 31.81 -30.21 6.04
N GLU A 5 32.70 -30.53 5.10
CA GLU A 5 32.33 -30.97 3.74
C GLU A 5 31.47 -32.24 3.78
N LYS A 6 31.77 -33.17 4.70
CA LYS A 6 30.94 -34.37 4.88
C LYS A 6 29.53 -34.01 5.35
N ILE A 7 29.39 -33.11 6.33
CA ILE A 7 28.09 -32.67 6.84
C ILE A 7 27.27 -32.01 5.72
N LEU A 8 27.87 -31.11 4.94
CA LEU A 8 27.21 -30.45 3.82
C LEU A 8 26.77 -31.46 2.75
N LYS A 9 27.64 -32.42 2.41
CA LYS A 9 27.34 -33.47 1.43
C LYS A 9 26.20 -34.39 1.88
N GLU A 10 26.20 -34.82 3.13
CA GLU A 10 25.13 -35.67 3.68
C GLU A 10 23.80 -34.91 3.78
N ALA A 11 23.84 -33.63 4.13
CA ALA A 11 22.64 -32.80 4.21
C ALA A 11 21.91 -32.65 2.87
N LYS A 12 22.58 -32.79 1.73
CA LYS A 12 21.93 -32.76 0.40
C LYS A 12 20.91 -33.88 0.18
N LYS A 13 20.96 -34.95 0.97
CA LYS A 13 20.02 -36.08 0.89
C LYS A 13 18.74 -35.83 1.69
N LEU A 14 18.71 -34.80 2.54
CA LEU A 14 17.56 -34.46 3.38
C LEU A 14 16.49 -33.71 2.56
N ALA A 15 15.24 -33.77 3.03
CA ALA A 15 14.14 -33.01 2.46
C ALA A 15 14.36 -31.49 2.67
N TRP A 16 13.65 -30.66 1.89
CA TRP A 16 13.81 -29.20 1.93
C TRP A 16 13.64 -28.61 3.33
N GLU A 17 12.58 -28.98 4.06
CA GLU A 17 12.32 -28.45 5.39
C GLU A 17 13.47 -28.81 6.37
N ASP A 18 13.95 -30.04 6.34
CA ASP A 18 15.06 -30.49 7.19
C ASP A 18 16.37 -29.75 6.89
N ARG A 19 16.64 -29.48 5.61
CA ARG A 19 17.83 -28.72 5.18
C ARG A 19 17.73 -27.25 5.58
N LEU A 20 16.59 -26.63 5.30
CA LEU A 20 16.33 -25.20 5.53
C LEU A 20 16.17 -24.86 7.01
N LEU A 21 15.85 -25.84 7.85
CA LEU A 21 15.75 -25.67 9.31
C LEU A 21 16.86 -26.40 10.08
N HIS A 22 17.90 -26.86 9.37
CA HIS A 22 18.99 -27.62 9.97
C HIS A 22 19.73 -26.85 11.07
N LYS A 23 20.18 -27.55 12.11
CA LYS A 23 20.94 -26.94 13.23
C LYS A 23 22.22 -26.22 12.79
N ASN A 24 22.89 -26.73 11.76
CA ASN A 24 24.09 -26.10 11.17
C ASN A 24 23.67 -25.01 10.18
N TRP A 25 24.02 -23.76 10.48
CA TRP A 25 23.69 -22.60 9.65
C TRP A 25 24.28 -22.68 8.23
N LYS A 26 25.43 -23.35 8.04
CA LYS A 26 26.03 -23.52 6.71
C LYS A 26 25.18 -24.43 5.82
N VAL A 27 24.54 -25.45 6.40
CA VAL A 27 23.58 -26.30 5.70
C VAL A 27 22.36 -25.49 5.27
N ARG A 28 21.81 -24.66 6.17
CA ARG A 28 20.68 -23.77 5.82
C ARG A 28 21.06 -22.74 4.75
N ASN A 29 22.27 -22.20 4.82
CA ASN A 29 22.79 -21.26 3.83
C ASN A 29 22.87 -21.91 2.43
N GLU A 30 23.48 -23.10 2.34
CA GLU A 30 23.58 -23.86 1.08
C GLU A 30 22.18 -24.29 0.58
N ALA A 31 21.27 -24.68 1.47
CA ALA A 31 19.91 -25.03 1.11
C ALA A 31 19.15 -23.87 0.47
N ASN A 32 19.31 -22.64 0.96
CA ASN A 32 18.70 -21.47 0.32
C ASN A 32 19.35 -21.14 -1.04
N ILE A 33 20.66 -21.35 -1.20
CA ILE A 33 21.34 -21.19 -2.51
C ILE A 33 20.80 -22.22 -3.51
N ASP A 34 20.70 -23.48 -3.10
CA ASP A 34 20.18 -24.55 -3.95
C ASP A 34 18.71 -24.32 -4.30
N LEU A 35 17.89 -23.84 -3.35
CA LEU A 35 16.49 -23.52 -3.58
C LEU A 35 16.34 -22.35 -4.56
N ALA A 36 17.15 -21.30 -4.43
CA ALA A 36 17.15 -20.19 -5.38
C ALA A 36 17.46 -20.67 -6.80
N ALA A 37 18.53 -21.46 -6.96
CA ALA A 37 18.92 -22.02 -8.25
C ALA A 37 17.84 -22.95 -8.84
N LEU A 38 17.14 -23.71 -7.99
CA LEU A 38 16.03 -24.54 -8.44
C LEU A 38 14.87 -23.68 -8.93
N CYS A 39 14.46 -22.65 -8.18
CA CYS A 39 13.42 -21.72 -8.60
C CYS A 39 13.77 -21.02 -9.92
N ASP A 40 15.02 -20.56 -10.08
CA ASP A 40 15.50 -19.93 -11.33
C ASP A 40 15.45 -20.89 -12.53
N SER A 41 15.48 -22.20 -12.30
CA SER A 41 15.37 -23.21 -13.35
C SER A 41 13.92 -23.56 -13.73
N ILE A 42 12.93 -23.12 -12.94
CA ILE A 42 11.51 -23.38 -13.21
C ILE A 42 11.02 -22.40 -14.27
N THR A 43 10.53 -22.94 -15.38
CA THR A 43 9.98 -22.15 -16.50
C THR A 43 8.45 -22.15 -16.53
N ASP A 44 7.81 -23.16 -15.93
CA ASP A 44 6.34 -23.22 -15.79
C ASP A 44 5.93 -22.60 -14.45
N PRO A 45 5.21 -21.46 -14.46
CA PRO A 45 4.78 -20.80 -13.23
C PRO A 45 3.75 -21.61 -12.42
N LYS A 46 3.18 -22.67 -13.00
CA LYS A 46 2.25 -23.61 -12.35
C LYS A 46 2.92 -24.90 -11.88
N ASP A 47 4.25 -24.98 -11.94
CA ASP A 47 5.00 -26.15 -11.48
C ASP A 47 4.62 -26.52 -10.04
N SER A 48 4.24 -27.78 -9.84
CA SER A 48 3.73 -28.25 -8.54
C SER A 48 4.74 -28.10 -7.41
N ARG A 49 6.04 -28.07 -7.72
CA ARG A 49 7.11 -27.89 -6.73
C ARG A 49 7.04 -26.53 -6.05
N LEU A 50 6.59 -25.49 -6.74
CA LEU A 50 6.43 -24.14 -6.17
C LEU A 50 5.47 -24.16 -4.96
N ARG A 51 4.43 -25.00 -5.00
CA ARG A 51 3.49 -25.16 -3.87
C ARG A 51 4.14 -25.78 -2.65
N GLU A 52 5.14 -26.64 -2.84
CA GLU A 52 5.92 -27.23 -1.74
C GLU A 52 6.87 -26.21 -1.10
N PHE A 53 7.35 -25.24 -1.88
CA PHE A 53 8.33 -24.23 -1.40
C PHE A 53 7.68 -23.08 -0.65
N GLY A 54 6.52 -22.59 -1.11
CA GLY A 54 5.85 -21.42 -0.56
C GLY A 54 5.75 -21.37 0.97
N PRO A 55 5.26 -22.43 1.66
CA PRO A 55 5.14 -22.46 3.11
C PRO A 55 6.47 -22.35 3.88
N LEU A 56 7.60 -22.70 3.24
CA LEU A 56 8.92 -22.72 3.89
C LEU A 56 9.41 -21.29 4.18
N PHE A 57 9.03 -20.32 3.34
CA PHE A 57 9.58 -18.97 3.38
C PHE A 57 9.28 -18.20 4.67
N ARG A 58 8.15 -18.46 5.33
CA ARG A 58 7.82 -17.83 6.62
C ARG A 58 8.95 -18.04 7.65
N LYS A 59 9.51 -19.25 7.72
CA LYS A 59 10.57 -19.59 8.67
C LYS A 59 11.94 -19.16 8.16
N THR A 60 12.23 -19.32 6.86
CA THR A 60 13.59 -19.08 6.33
C THR A 60 13.95 -17.61 6.26
N VAL A 61 13.04 -16.71 5.89
CA VAL A 61 13.32 -15.26 5.89
C VAL A 61 13.44 -14.67 7.30
N ALA A 62 13.02 -15.44 8.32
CA ALA A 62 13.15 -15.09 9.73
C ALA A 62 14.40 -15.72 10.39
N ASP A 63 15.34 -16.27 9.63
CA ASP A 63 16.56 -16.89 10.16
C ASP A 63 17.36 -15.90 11.03
N SER A 64 17.88 -16.39 12.15
CA SER A 64 18.66 -15.59 13.08
C SER A 64 20.09 -15.31 12.59
N ASN A 65 20.58 -16.07 11.62
CA ASN A 65 21.90 -15.90 11.02
C ASN A 65 21.80 -14.99 9.79
N ALA A 66 22.39 -13.79 9.87
CA ALA A 66 22.27 -12.77 8.83
C ALA A 66 22.69 -13.24 7.41
N PRO A 67 23.83 -13.94 7.20
CA PRO A 67 24.14 -14.54 5.91
C PRO A 67 23.05 -15.48 5.37
N VAL A 68 22.51 -16.37 6.22
CA VAL A 68 21.45 -17.30 5.83
C VAL A 68 20.17 -16.56 5.48
N GLN A 69 19.77 -15.58 6.30
CA GLN A 69 18.59 -14.75 6.05
C GLN A 69 18.70 -14.03 4.69
N GLU A 70 19.88 -13.49 4.37
CA GLU A 70 20.11 -12.83 3.09
C GLU A 70 19.98 -13.79 1.90
N LYS A 71 20.37 -15.07 2.07
CA LYS A 71 20.18 -16.13 1.08
C LYS A 71 18.75 -16.64 1.02
N ALA A 72 18.03 -16.65 2.12
CA ALA A 72 16.60 -16.95 2.12
C ALA A 72 15.79 -15.91 1.34
N LEU A 73 16.18 -14.63 1.40
CA LEU A 73 15.59 -13.60 0.55
C LEU A 73 15.96 -13.76 -0.93
N ASP A 74 17.20 -14.18 -1.26
CA ASP A 74 17.54 -14.55 -2.66
C ASP A 74 16.61 -15.67 -3.18
N ALA A 75 16.42 -16.72 -2.38
CA ALA A 75 15.53 -17.84 -2.72
C ALA A 75 14.06 -17.40 -2.84
N LEU A 76 13.60 -16.50 -1.97
CA LEU A 76 12.24 -15.95 -2.06
C LEU A 76 12.06 -15.15 -3.34
N ILE A 77 13.02 -14.30 -3.69
CA ILE A 77 12.97 -13.51 -4.93
C ILE A 77 12.91 -14.42 -6.16
N ALA A 78 13.76 -15.45 -6.22
CA ALA A 78 13.73 -16.43 -7.31
C ALA A 78 12.37 -17.17 -7.38
N PHE A 79 11.83 -17.58 -6.23
CA PHE A 79 10.52 -18.20 -6.13
C PHE A 79 9.39 -17.31 -6.66
N LEU A 80 9.32 -16.04 -6.23
CA LEU A 80 8.27 -15.11 -6.66
C LEU A 80 8.38 -14.76 -8.15
N LYS A 81 9.59 -14.72 -8.70
CA LYS A 81 9.80 -14.56 -10.15
C LYS A 81 9.31 -15.79 -10.92
N ALA A 82 9.55 -16.99 -10.42
CA ALA A 82 9.12 -18.22 -11.09
C ALA A 82 7.61 -18.44 -11.04
N ALA A 83 6.95 -18.12 -9.92
CA ALA A 83 5.55 -18.47 -9.66
C ALA A 83 4.51 -17.49 -10.26
N ASP A 84 3.28 -17.97 -10.48
CA ASP A 84 2.12 -17.11 -10.74
C ASP A 84 1.44 -16.61 -9.44
N ALA A 85 0.35 -15.85 -9.58
CA ALA A 85 -0.37 -15.25 -8.46
C ALA A 85 -0.97 -16.26 -7.46
N ASP A 86 -1.01 -17.57 -7.76
CA ASP A 86 -1.51 -18.61 -6.84
C ASP A 86 -0.75 -18.62 -5.50
N VAL A 87 0.53 -18.21 -5.52
CA VAL A 87 1.39 -18.19 -4.33
C VAL A 87 1.12 -17.01 -3.39
N SER A 88 0.29 -16.04 -3.80
CA SER A 88 -0.17 -14.92 -2.95
C SER A 88 -0.82 -15.38 -1.65
N ARG A 89 -1.36 -16.61 -1.61
CA ARG A 89 -1.86 -17.27 -0.39
C ARG A 89 -0.83 -17.34 0.75
N TYR A 90 0.47 -17.36 0.42
CA TYR A 90 1.57 -17.40 1.39
C TYR A 90 2.07 -16.00 1.77
N ALA A 91 1.68 -14.97 1.01
CA ALA A 91 2.21 -13.61 1.14
C ALA A 91 2.06 -13.09 2.57
N LYS A 92 0.93 -13.35 3.24
CA LYS A 92 0.66 -12.78 4.57
C LYS A 92 1.73 -13.19 5.58
N GLU A 93 2.00 -14.49 5.68
CA GLU A 93 2.95 -15.00 6.66
C GLU A 93 4.39 -14.60 6.32
N VAL A 94 4.72 -14.54 5.03
CA VAL A 94 6.06 -14.16 4.56
C VAL A 94 6.30 -12.66 4.75
N CYS A 95 5.35 -11.79 4.37
CA CYS A 95 5.41 -10.35 4.59
C CYS A 95 5.50 -10.00 6.08
N ASP A 96 4.69 -10.65 6.93
CA ASP A 96 4.76 -10.49 8.39
C ASP A 96 6.17 -10.84 8.92
N ALA A 97 6.79 -11.92 8.41
CA ALA A 97 8.16 -12.30 8.77
C ALA A 97 9.22 -11.29 8.29
N ILE A 98 9.09 -10.78 7.05
CA ILE A 98 9.98 -9.75 6.49
C ILE A 98 9.93 -8.47 7.32
N VAL A 99 8.73 -7.98 7.65
CA VAL A 99 8.55 -6.80 8.51
C VAL A 99 9.19 -7.02 9.89
N GLY A 100 9.01 -8.21 10.46
CA GLY A 100 9.53 -8.54 11.78
C GLY A 100 11.05 -8.73 11.86
N LYS A 101 11.72 -9.11 10.75
CA LYS A 101 13.12 -9.58 10.80
C LYS A 101 14.06 -8.99 9.75
N CYS A 102 13.57 -8.49 8.62
CA CYS A 102 14.43 -8.10 7.49
C CYS A 102 14.61 -6.59 7.34
N LEU A 103 13.58 -5.79 7.66
CA LEU A 103 13.63 -4.33 7.49
C LEU A 103 14.67 -3.64 8.38
N THR A 104 15.07 -4.26 9.49
CA THR A 104 16.16 -3.78 10.35
C THR A 104 17.52 -4.38 10.04
N GLY A 105 17.61 -5.18 8.95
CA GLY A 105 18.79 -5.95 8.57
C GLY A 105 19.98 -5.11 8.11
N ARG A 106 20.90 -5.76 7.39
CA ARG A 106 21.99 -5.08 6.68
C ARG A 106 21.42 -4.42 5.41
N PRO A 107 22.09 -3.42 4.82
CA PRO A 107 21.57 -2.73 3.62
C PRO A 107 21.10 -3.68 2.51
N LYS A 108 21.90 -4.70 2.17
CA LYS A 108 21.52 -5.73 1.17
C LYS A 108 20.32 -6.58 1.58
N THR A 109 20.17 -6.88 2.88
CA THR A 109 18.99 -7.60 3.39
C THR A 109 17.73 -6.75 3.22
N VAL A 110 17.83 -5.45 3.50
CA VAL A 110 16.72 -4.51 3.35
C VAL A 110 16.35 -4.33 1.88
N GLU A 111 17.34 -4.14 1.00
CA GLU A 111 17.14 -4.04 -0.45
C GLU A 111 16.40 -5.27 -1.02
N LYS A 112 16.82 -6.48 -0.63
CA LYS A 112 16.13 -7.71 -1.04
C LYS A 112 14.73 -7.85 -0.45
N ALA A 113 14.52 -7.41 0.78
CA ALA A 113 13.19 -7.37 1.39
C ALA A 113 12.25 -6.44 0.62
N GLN A 114 12.73 -5.25 0.22
CA GLN A 114 11.98 -4.31 -0.60
C GLN A 114 11.68 -4.91 -1.98
N ALA A 115 12.67 -5.54 -2.63
CA ALA A 115 12.45 -6.24 -3.89
C ALA A 115 11.39 -7.35 -3.78
N ALA A 116 11.37 -8.11 -2.68
CA ALA A 116 10.35 -9.11 -2.43
C ALA A 116 8.94 -8.50 -2.29
N PHE A 117 8.79 -7.38 -1.59
CA PHE A 117 7.50 -6.67 -1.54
C PHE A 117 7.02 -6.22 -2.92
N MET A 118 7.91 -5.71 -3.76
CA MET A 118 7.56 -5.32 -5.12
C MET A 118 7.10 -6.51 -5.97
N LEU A 119 7.72 -7.68 -5.81
CA LEU A 119 7.27 -8.92 -6.46
C LEU A 119 5.92 -9.40 -5.92
N TRP A 120 5.64 -9.21 -4.63
CA TRP A 120 4.30 -9.48 -4.09
C TRP A 120 3.23 -8.59 -4.70
N VAL A 121 3.55 -7.32 -4.98
CA VAL A 121 2.64 -6.42 -5.71
C VAL A 121 2.42 -6.90 -7.14
N GLU A 122 3.47 -7.33 -7.86
CA GLU A 122 3.32 -7.92 -9.20
C GLU A 122 2.39 -9.13 -9.20
N LEU A 123 2.48 -9.96 -8.17
CA LEU A 123 1.64 -11.15 -7.95
C LEU A 123 0.27 -10.81 -7.33
N GLU A 124 -0.15 -9.56 -7.44
CA GLU A 124 -1.48 -9.06 -7.04
C GLU A 124 -1.77 -9.19 -5.53
N ALA A 125 -0.75 -9.39 -4.69
CA ALA A 125 -0.88 -9.44 -3.23
C ALA A 125 -0.86 -8.04 -2.59
N VAL A 126 -1.50 -7.06 -3.23
CA VAL A 126 -1.43 -5.63 -2.87
C VAL A 126 -1.95 -5.37 -1.46
N ASP A 127 -3.12 -5.92 -1.10
CA ASP A 127 -3.70 -5.72 0.23
C ASP A 127 -2.80 -6.27 1.33
N VAL A 128 -2.20 -7.45 1.09
CA VAL A 128 -1.28 -8.08 2.03
C VAL A 128 -0.01 -7.25 2.20
N TYR A 129 0.51 -6.70 1.11
CA TYR A 129 1.64 -5.77 1.13
C TYR A 129 1.30 -4.51 1.95
N LEU A 130 0.16 -3.88 1.72
CA LEU A 130 -0.26 -2.67 2.43
C LEU A 130 -0.51 -2.93 3.92
N ASP A 131 -1.12 -4.07 4.27
CA ASP A 131 -1.29 -4.49 5.66
C ASP A 131 0.07 -4.70 6.36
N ALA A 132 1.07 -5.20 5.64
CA ALA A 132 2.43 -5.34 6.15
C ALA A 132 3.09 -3.95 6.35
N MET A 133 2.87 -3.00 5.44
CA MET A 133 3.38 -1.63 5.58
C MET A 133 2.73 -0.90 6.77
N GLU A 134 1.41 -1.04 6.96
CA GLU A 134 0.71 -0.51 8.13
C GLU A 134 1.27 -1.03 9.46
N LYS A 135 1.71 -2.29 9.51
CA LYS A 135 2.42 -2.86 10.66
C LYS A 135 3.84 -2.31 10.79
N ALA A 136 4.55 -2.18 9.67
CA ALA A 136 5.95 -1.76 9.64
C ALA A 136 6.15 -0.32 10.14
N ILE A 137 5.26 0.61 9.75
CA ILE A 137 5.35 2.02 10.16
C ILE A 137 5.10 2.23 11.67
N LYS A 138 4.40 1.28 12.32
CA LYS A 138 4.15 1.29 13.77
C LYS A 138 5.31 0.73 14.58
N ASN A 139 6.41 0.32 13.92
CA ASN A 139 7.59 -0.14 14.61
C ASN A 139 8.24 1.02 15.39
N LYS A 140 8.61 0.76 16.64
CA LYS A 140 9.27 1.76 17.51
C LYS A 140 10.67 2.16 17.01
N VAL A 141 11.27 1.37 16.11
CA VAL A 141 12.62 1.57 15.60
C VAL A 141 12.58 2.22 14.23
N ALA A 142 13.06 3.46 14.14
CA ALA A 142 13.15 4.22 12.88
C ALA A 142 13.84 3.46 11.74
N LYS A 143 14.85 2.63 12.08
CA LYS A 143 15.57 1.77 11.14
C LYS A 143 14.66 0.78 10.39
N ALA A 144 13.51 0.41 10.95
CA ALA A 144 12.51 -0.42 10.27
C ALA A 144 11.51 0.43 9.46
N VAL A 145 11.18 1.63 9.97
CA VAL A 145 10.14 2.51 9.43
C VAL A 145 10.58 3.15 8.11
N VAL A 146 11.82 3.65 8.01
CA VAL A 146 12.32 4.30 6.79
C VAL A 146 12.23 3.37 5.57
N PRO A 147 12.76 2.12 5.61
CA PRO A 147 12.62 1.21 4.48
C PRO A 147 11.18 0.85 4.09
N ALA A 148 10.25 0.86 5.04
CA ALA A 148 8.83 0.66 4.77
C ALA A 148 8.23 1.85 4.00
N ILE A 149 8.61 3.07 4.34
CA ILE A 149 8.20 4.27 3.60
C ILE A 149 8.81 4.26 2.19
N ASP A 150 10.09 3.89 2.08
CA ASP A 150 10.79 3.85 0.79
C ASP A 150 10.14 2.84 -0.17
N VAL A 151 9.69 1.67 0.32
CA VAL A 151 8.98 0.71 -0.54
C VAL A 151 7.55 1.15 -0.87
N MET A 152 6.87 1.91 0.00
CA MET A 152 5.59 2.56 -0.34
C MET A 152 5.75 3.61 -1.43
N PHE A 153 6.83 4.40 -1.36
CA PHE A 153 7.18 5.34 -2.41
C PHE A 153 7.43 4.60 -3.71
N GLN A 154 8.31 3.58 -3.69
CA GLN A 154 8.66 2.81 -4.87
C GLN A 154 7.44 2.11 -5.49
N ALA A 155 6.59 1.48 -4.68
CA ALA A 155 5.38 0.83 -5.16
C ALA A 155 4.44 1.82 -5.87
N LEU A 156 4.19 2.97 -5.26
CA LEU A 156 3.34 4.00 -5.87
C LEU A 156 3.98 4.56 -7.16
N SER A 157 5.28 4.85 -7.15
CA SER A 157 6.01 5.34 -8.33
C SER A 157 6.03 4.35 -9.49
N GLU A 158 6.21 3.06 -9.20
CA GLU A 158 6.38 2.05 -10.23
C GLU A 158 5.05 1.52 -10.78
N PHE A 159 4.09 1.20 -9.91
CA PHE A 159 2.81 0.59 -10.30
C PHE A 159 1.66 1.59 -10.44
N GLY A 160 1.79 2.77 -9.82
CA GLY A 160 0.78 3.82 -9.91
C GLY A 160 -0.44 3.65 -9.02
N SER A 161 -1.28 4.68 -9.06
CA SER A 161 -2.47 4.83 -8.20
C SER A 161 -3.61 3.85 -8.50
N LYS A 162 -3.64 3.24 -9.69
CA LYS A 162 -4.61 2.18 -10.04
C LYS A 162 -4.34 0.90 -9.25
N ILE A 163 -3.07 0.53 -9.13
CA ILE A 163 -2.64 -0.70 -8.45
C ILE A 163 -2.45 -0.43 -6.96
N ILE A 164 -1.82 0.70 -6.59
CA ILE A 164 -1.55 1.09 -5.21
C ILE A 164 -2.58 2.12 -4.77
N PRO A 165 -3.59 1.76 -3.97
CA PRO A 165 -4.68 2.66 -3.60
C PRO A 165 -4.17 3.85 -2.77
N PRO A 166 -4.20 5.09 -3.31
CA PRO A 166 -3.62 6.26 -2.64
C PRO A 166 -4.26 6.51 -1.26
N LYS A 167 -5.53 6.18 -1.12
CA LYS A 167 -6.31 6.27 0.12
C LYS A 167 -5.70 5.48 1.28
N ARG A 168 -5.11 4.31 1.03
CA ARG A 168 -4.44 3.52 2.08
C ARG A 168 -3.19 4.25 2.58
N ILE A 169 -2.38 4.80 1.67
CA ILE A 169 -1.17 5.57 2.00
C ILE A 169 -1.52 6.87 2.76
N LEU A 170 -2.55 7.60 2.30
CA LEU A 170 -3.04 8.81 2.95
C LEU A 170 -3.45 8.58 4.42
N LYS A 171 -3.98 7.40 4.76
CA LYS A 171 -4.33 7.03 6.14
C LYS A 171 -3.11 6.75 7.03
N MET A 172 -2.03 6.24 6.45
CA MET A 172 -0.79 5.90 7.16
C MET A 172 0.08 7.12 7.47
N LEU A 173 0.14 8.08 6.55
CA LEU A 173 1.06 9.23 6.61
C LEU A 173 1.00 10.08 7.89
N PRO A 174 -0.17 10.39 8.48
CA PRO A 174 -0.24 11.26 9.65
C PRO A 174 0.60 10.78 10.84
N GLU A 175 0.71 9.46 11.04
CA GLU A 175 1.51 8.88 12.13
C GLU A 175 3.04 9.14 11.94
N LEU A 176 3.46 9.43 10.71
CA LEU A 176 4.87 9.60 10.34
C LEU A 176 5.37 11.05 10.44
N PHE A 177 4.48 12.04 10.32
CA PHE A 177 4.84 13.46 10.26
C PHE A 177 5.44 14.01 11.55
N ASP A 178 5.01 13.46 12.69
CA ASP A 178 5.50 13.81 14.02
C ASP A 178 6.37 12.72 14.66
N HIS A 179 6.85 11.79 13.84
CA HIS A 179 7.83 10.79 14.29
C HIS A 179 9.10 11.50 14.79
N GLN A 180 9.72 10.98 15.86
CA GLN A 180 10.87 11.63 16.50
C GLN A 180 12.12 11.67 15.61
N ASP A 181 12.32 10.62 14.83
CA ASP A 181 13.44 10.48 13.89
C ASP A 181 13.26 11.37 12.64
N GLN A 182 14.31 12.14 12.31
CA GLN A 182 14.27 13.06 11.17
C GLN A 182 14.18 12.37 9.81
N ASN A 183 14.76 11.18 9.66
CA ASN A 183 14.77 10.46 8.39
C ASN A 183 13.38 9.90 8.09
N VAL A 184 12.66 9.44 9.12
CA VAL A 184 11.25 9.04 8.97
C VAL A 184 10.40 10.20 8.47
N ARG A 185 10.58 11.40 9.06
CA ARG A 185 9.88 12.60 8.60
C ARG A 185 10.27 12.98 7.17
N ALA A 186 11.56 12.94 6.82
CA ALA A 186 12.04 13.23 5.48
C ALA A 186 11.47 12.25 4.43
N SER A 187 11.51 10.94 4.68
CA SER A 187 10.93 9.94 3.78
C SER A 187 9.41 10.12 3.66
N SER A 188 8.70 10.42 4.75
CA SER A 188 7.24 10.66 4.72
C SER A 188 6.86 11.89 3.87
N LYS A 189 7.70 12.93 3.87
CA LYS A 189 7.57 14.08 2.98
C LYS A 189 7.74 13.66 1.52
N GLY A 190 8.76 12.86 1.21
CA GLY A 190 8.98 12.29 -0.12
C GLY A 190 7.77 11.49 -0.63
N LEU A 191 7.22 10.62 0.20
CA LEU A 191 6.00 9.86 -0.13
C LEU A 191 4.77 10.76 -0.34
N THR A 192 4.67 11.85 0.41
CA THR A 192 3.60 12.85 0.22
C THR A 192 3.71 13.58 -1.12
N LEU A 193 4.93 13.90 -1.56
CA LEU A 193 5.16 14.52 -2.87
C LEU A 193 4.80 13.56 -4.00
N GLU A 194 5.14 12.28 -3.84
CA GLU A 194 4.79 11.28 -4.84
C GLU A 194 3.28 11.11 -4.95
N LEU A 195 2.55 11.09 -3.82
CA LEU A 195 1.08 11.15 -3.86
C LEU A 195 0.59 12.38 -4.63
N CYS A 196 1.13 13.57 -4.37
CA CYS A 196 0.74 14.78 -5.11
C CYS A 196 0.96 14.65 -6.63
N ARG A 197 1.99 13.91 -7.04
CA ARG A 197 2.31 13.66 -8.45
C ARG A 197 1.28 12.71 -9.11
N TRP A 198 0.71 11.80 -8.35
CA TRP A 198 -0.25 10.79 -8.82
C TRP A 198 -1.71 11.21 -8.73
N ILE A 199 -2.11 11.89 -7.66
CA ILE A 199 -3.51 12.23 -7.37
C ILE A 199 -3.79 13.73 -7.31
N GLY A 200 -2.80 14.54 -7.66
CA GLY A 200 -2.90 16.00 -7.61
C GLY A 200 -2.63 16.57 -6.22
N LYS A 201 -2.34 17.87 -6.19
CA LYS A 201 -1.93 18.59 -4.97
C LYS A 201 -3.13 18.80 -4.05
N ASP A 202 -4.25 19.26 -4.58
CA ASP A 202 -5.40 19.71 -3.77
C ASP A 202 -6.03 18.58 -2.92
N PRO A 203 -6.25 17.36 -3.45
CA PRO A 203 -6.75 16.25 -2.63
C PRO A 203 -5.80 15.90 -1.47
N VAL A 204 -4.50 15.83 -1.74
CA VAL A 204 -3.46 15.54 -0.73
C VAL A 204 -3.43 16.65 0.32
N LYS A 205 -3.41 17.92 -0.12
CA LYS A 205 -3.39 19.07 0.78
C LYS A 205 -4.59 19.03 1.73
N SER A 206 -5.78 18.81 1.18
CA SER A 206 -7.01 18.85 1.97
C SER A 206 -7.11 17.77 3.05
N ILE A 207 -6.48 16.60 2.83
CA ILE A 207 -6.54 15.47 3.76
C ILE A 207 -5.41 15.53 4.80
N LEU A 208 -4.22 15.98 4.39
CA LEU A 208 -3.02 15.86 5.20
C LEU A 208 -2.53 17.17 5.82
N PHE A 209 -2.81 18.34 5.24
CA PHE A 209 -2.18 19.58 5.73
C PHE A 209 -2.58 19.89 7.16
N GLU A 210 -3.85 19.71 7.54
CA GLU A 210 -4.29 19.96 8.92
C GLU A 210 -3.56 19.07 9.95
N LYS A 211 -2.98 17.94 9.51
CA LYS A 211 -2.24 16.98 10.33
C LYS A 211 -0.72 17.22 10.33
N MET A 212 -0.25 18.24 9.62
CA MET A 212 1.17 18.61 9.53
C MET A 212 1.47 19.87 10.35
N ARG A 213 2.69 19.93 10.90
CA ARG A 213 3.26 21.17 11.45
C ARG A 213 3.47 22.21 10.36
N ASP A 214 3.36 23.50 10.70
CA ASP A 214 3.46 24.59 9.72
C ASP A 214 4.81 24.64 9.00
N THR A 215 5.90 24.24 9.66
CA THR A 215 7.21 24.11 9.02
C THR A 215 7.16 23.09 7.89
N MET A 216 6.59 21.91 8.13
CA MET A 216 6.47 20.85 7.13
C MET A 216 5.56 21.25 5.97
N LYS A 217 4.44 21.95 6.25
CA LYS A 217 3.57 22.51 5.21
C LYS A 217 4.36 23.43 4.28
N LYS A 218 5.08 24.42 4.84
CA LYS A 218 5.87 25.39 4.05
C LYS A 218 6.93 24.71 3.20
N GLU A 219 7.64 23.75 3.78
CA GLU A 219 8.66 22.98 3.06
C GLU A 219 8.07 22.13 1.93
N LEU A 220 6.91 21.51 2.15
CA LEU A 220 6.21 20.72 1.14
C LEU A 220 5.66 21.62 0.03
N GLU A 221 5.10 22.79 0.36
CA GLU A 221 4.64 23.76 -0.64
C GLU A 221 5.76 24.28 -1.54
N ALA A 222 6.93 24.56 -0.95
CA ALA A 222 8.10 24.97 -1.71
C ALA A 222 8.55 23.89 -2.71
N GLU A 223 8.53 22.61 -2.31
CA GLU A 223 8.90 21.50 -3.19
C GLU A 223 7.82 21.17 -4.22
N LEU A 224 6.54 21.32 -3.86
CA LEU A 224 5.41 21.13 -4.78
C LEU A 224 5.40 22.14 -5.92
N ALA A 225 5.98 23.33 -5.76
CA ALA A 225 6.15 24.28 -6.86
C ALA A 225 7.03 23.72 -7.99
N ASN A 226 7.94 22.79 -7.66
CA ASN A 226 8.88 22.20 -8.61
C ASN A 226 8.35 20.89 -9.23
N VAL A 227 7.29 20.30 -8.66
CA VAL A 227 6.67 19.10 -9.23
C VAL A 227 5.93 19.48 -10.52
N THR A 228 6.49 19.03 -11.64
CA THR A 228 5.97 19.22 -13.01
C THR A 228 5.76 17.87 -13.69
N GLY A 229 4.76 17.80 -14.57
CA GLY A 229 4.41 16.58 -15.30
C GLY A 229 3.43 15.65 -14.58
N THR A 230 2.78 14.78 -15.36
CA THR A 230 1.88 13.73 -14.88
C THR A 230 2.67 12.45 -14.60
N ALA A 231 2.46 11.81 -13.44
CA ALA A 231 3.05 10.51 -13.16
C ALA A 231 2.52 9.45 -14.13
N ARG A 232 3.37 8.46 -14.46
CA ARG A 232 3.02 7.31 -15.29
C ARG A 232 3.64 6.05 -14.70
N PRO A 233 2.92 4.92 -14.70
CA PRO A 233 3.43 3.67 -14.16
C PRO A 233 4.51 3.13 -15.09
N VAL A 234 5.59 2.62 -14.51
CA VAL A 234 6.73 2.04 -15.24
C VAL A 234 6.84 0.52 -15.04
N ARG A 235 6.02 -0.04 -14.16
CA ARG A 235 5.99 -1.46 -13.83
C ARG A 235 4.55 -1.95 -13.80
N LYS A 236 4.31 -3.12 -14.38
CA LYS A 236 2.98 -3.73 -14.53
C LYS A 236 2.84 -4.92 -13.60
N ILE A 237 1.60 -5.20 -13.17
CA ILE A 237 1.29 -6.46 -12.49
C ILE A 237 1.31 -7.65 -13.46
N ARG A 238 1.47 -8.87 -12.95
CA ARG A 238 1.64 -10.08 -13.78
C ARG A 238 0.48 -10.27 -14.78
N SER A 239 -0.75 -10.04 -14.32
CA SER A 239 -1.96 -10.17 -15.14
C SER A 239 -2.08 -9.13 -16.26
N GLU A 240 -1.38 -7.99 -16.16
CA GLU A 240 -1.27 -6.99 -17.24
C GLU A 240 -0.19 -7.38 -18.25
N GLN A 241 0.92 -7.98 -17.80
CA GLN A 241 2.00 -8.46 -18.67
C GLN A 241 1.52 -9.61 -19.57
N ASP A 242 0.67 -10.50 -19.05
CA ASP A 242 0.11 -11.64 -19.80
C ASP A 242 -0.90 -11.23 -20.88
N LYS A 243 -1.46 -10.01 -20.83
CA LYS A 243 -2.43 -9.49 -21.82
C LYS A 243 -1.78 -8.86 -23.05
N GLU A 244 -0.53 -8.41 -22.96
CA GLU A 244 0.21 -7.83 -24.09
C GLU A 244 0.56 -8.80 -25.23
N PRO A 245 0.90 -10.09 -25.00
CA PRO A 245 1.15 -11.02 -26.11
C PRO A 245 -0.08 -11.29 -26.99
N GLU A 246 -1.30 -10.96 -26.55
CA GLU A 246 -2.52 -11.10 -27.36
C GLU A 246 -2.79 -9.89 -28.28
N GLN A 247 -2.25 -8.69 -27.98
CA GLN A 247 -2.47 -7.50 -28.81
C GLN A 247 -1.50 -7.39 -30.00
N GLU A 248 -0.32 -8.00 -29.93
CA GLU A 248 0.64 -8.00 -31.05
C GLU A 248 0.25 -8.99 -32.18
N LEU A 249 -0.55 -10.02 -31.89
CA LEU A 249 -0.95 -11.03 -32.89
C LEU A 249 -2.13 -10.59 -33.78
N VAL A 250 -2.86 -9.52 -33.42
CA VAL A 250 -4.02 -9.02 -34.19
C VAL A 250 -3.62 -7.86 -35.11
N SER A 251 -2.49 -7.21 -34.89
CA SER A 251 -2.06 -6.02 -35.64
C SER A 251 -1.27 -6.34 -36.93
N GLU A 252 -0.89 -7.60 -37.20
CA GLU A 252 -0.13 -7.96 -38.41
C GLU A 252 -0.97 -8.15 -39.70
N ILE A 253 -2.29 -7.90 -39.69
CA ILE A 253 -3.12 -8.01 -40.92
C ILE A 253 -3.97 -6.75 -41.16
N VAL A 254 -3.39 -5.55 -41.29
CA VAL A 254 -3.93 -4.49 -42.19
C VAL A 254 -2.77 -3.56 -42.63
N GLY A 255 -2.69 -3.27 -43.93
CA GLY A 255 -1.68 -2.41 -44.57
C GLY A 255 -1.72 -0.92 -44.17
N PRO A 256 -0.85 -0.09 -44.77
CA PRO A 256 -0.44 1.18 -44.18
C PRO A 256 -1.53 2.25 -44.32
N GLY A 257 -2.07 2.66 -43.19
CA GLY A 257 -2.88 3.87 -43.07
C GLY A 257 -4.11 3.70 -42.20
N ALA A 258 -3.94 3.91 -40.89
CA ALA A 258 -4.93 4.56 -40.02
C ALA A 258 -4.34 4.69 -38.61
N ALA A 259 -4.40 5.92 -38.10
CA ALA A 259 -4.33 6.37 -36.71
C ALA A 259 -3.65 5.46 -35.69
N GLU A 260 -2.55 5.97 -35.10
CA GLU A 260 -2.16 5.67 -33.73
C GLU A 260 -3.42 5.76 -32.84
N GLU A 261 -4.01 4.61 -32.50
CA GLU A 261 -4.96 4.53 -31.40
C GLU A 261 -4.18 4.78 -30.13
N LEU A 262 -4.28 6.04 -29.69
CA LEU A 262 -3.98 6.51 -28.36
C LEU A 262 -4.50 5.50 -27.35
N ILE A 263 -3.58 4.73 -26.77
CA ILE A 263 -3.78 4.10 -25.47
C ILE A 263 -4.33 5.21 -24.58
N ASP A 264 -5.49 5.01 -23.98
CA ASP A 264 -6.21 5.99 -23.16
C ASP A 264 -5.31 6.48 -22.00
N ASP A 265 -4.55 7.52 -22.32
CA ASP A 265 -3.55 8.22 -21.53
C ASP A 265 -4.14 9.59 -21.15
N ALA A 266 -5.44 9.60 -20.88
CA ALA A 266 -6.07 10.71 -20.21
C ALA A 266 -5.45 10.85 -18.81
N PRO A 267 -5.05 12.06 -18.39
CA PRO A 267 -4.76 12.35 -16.99
C PRO A 267 -5.93 11.83 -16.16
N GLN A 268 -5.67 10.89 -15.25
CA GLN A 268 -6.72 10.40 -14.37
C GLN A 268 -7.17 11.53 -13.45
N GLU A 269 -8.34 12.09 -13.72
CA GLU A 269 -9.10 12.85 -12.74
C GLU A 269 -9.58 11.87 -11.67
N ILE A 270 -8.73 11.61 -10.68
CA ILE A 270 -9.13 10.87 -9.49
C ILE A 270 -10.09 11.77 -8.73
N ASP A 271 -11.37 11.35 -8.67
CA ASP A 271 -12.41 12.08 -7.95
C ASP A 271 -12.04 12.19 -6.47
N GLU A 272 -11.89 13.43 -6.01
CA GLU A 272 -11.60 13.79 -4.63
C GLU A 272 -12.61 13.15 -3.64
N TYR A 273 -13.85 12.91 -4.10
CA TYR A 273 -14.91 12.27 -3.31
C TYR A 273 -14.61 10.79 -2.97
N GLU A 274 -13.89 10.07 -3.83
CA GLU A 274 -13.53 8.66 -3.57
C GLU A 274 -12.43 8.52 -2.51
N LEU A 275 -11.53 9.51 -2.45
CA LEU A 275 -10.39 9.55 -1.54
C LEU A 275 -10.80 9.87 -0.10
N VAL A 276 -11.91 10.57 0.10
CA VAL A 276 -12.43 10.91 1.44
C VAL A 276 -13.23 9.74 2.02
N ASP A 277 -13.01 9.42 3.30
CA ASP A 277 -13.87 8.47 4.02
C ASP A 277 -15.25 9.11 4.29
N PRO A 278 -16.36 8.39 4.02
CA PRO A 278 -17.67 8.89 4.38
C PRO A 278 -17.79 9.12 5.89
N VAL A 279 -18.28 10.30 6.27
CA VAL A 279 -18.48 10.71 7.66
C VAL A 279 -19.93 10.50 8.04
N ASP A 280 -20.17 9.69 9.07
CA ASP A 280 -21.50 9.56 9.67
C ASP A 280 -21.83 10.81 10.49
N ILE A 281 -22.86 11.52 10.03
CA ILE A 281 -23.38 12.71 10.72
C ILE A 281 -24.66 12.41 11.49
N LEU A 282 -25.31 11.27 11.26
CA LEU A 282 -26.59 10.92 11.89
C LEU A 282 -26.37 10.51 13.35
N THR A 283 -25.38 9.66 13.64
CA THR A 283 -25.12 9.25 15.03
C THR A 283 -24.77 10.43 15.95
N PRO A 284 -23.91 11.40 15.55
CA PRO A 284 -23.69 12.61 16.34
C PRO A 284 -24.93 13.51 16.43
N LEU A 285 -25.72 13.61 15.36
CA LEU A 285 -26.94 14.44 15.32
C LEU A 285 -28.05 13.91 16.25
N GLU A 286 -28.20 12.58 16.38
CA GLU A 286 -29.12 11.97 17.35
C GLU A 286 -28.77 12.32 18.80
N LYS A 287 -27.48 12.53 19.09
CA LYS A 287 -26.97 12.85 20.42
C LYS A 287 -26.90 14.35 20.67
N SER A 288 -27.17 15.18 19.65
CA SER A 288 -27.10 16.63 19.76
C SER A 288 -28.43 17.24 20.22
N GLY A 289 -28.42 18.55 20.46
CA GLY A 289 -29.62 19.30 20.80
C GLY A 289 -30.54 19.57 19.61
N PHE A 290 -30.19 19.11 18.40
CA PHE A 290 -30.86 19.49 17.15
C PHE A 290 -32.37 19.26 17.16
N TRP A 291 -32.82 18.06 17.55
CA TRP A 291 -34.22 17.65 17.45
C TRP A 291 -35.16 18.44 18.37
N GLU A 292 -34.66 18.91 19.51
CA GLU A 292 -35.40 19.74 20.45
C GLU A 292 -35.23 21.23 20.12
N GLY A 293 -34.01 21.67 19.80
CA GLY A 293 -33.71 23.05 19.45
C GLY A 293 -34.45 23.51 18.18
N VAL A 294 -34.67 22.62 17.21
CA VAL A 294 -35.43 22.96 15.98
C VAL A 294 -36.93 23.15 16.23
N LYS A 295 -37.47 22.57 17.32
CA LYS A 295 -38.86 22.74 17.76
C LYS A 295 -39.03 23.92 18.74
N ALA A 296 -37.94 24.55 19.16
CA ALA A 296 -37.96 25.62 20.14
C ALA A 296 -38.79 26.82 19.65
N THR A 297 -39.47 27.50 20.58
CA THR A 297 -40.25 28.70 20.29
C THR A 297 -39.36 29.92 20.05
N LYS A 298 -38.20 29.98 20.70
CA LYS A 298 -37.21 31.05 20.48
C LYS A 298 -36.44 30.82 19.18
N TRP A 299 -36.43 31.85 18.34
CA TRP A 299 -35.70 31.86 17.07
C TRP A 299 -34.20 31.55 17.24
N SER A 300 -33.56 32.09 18.28
CA SER A 300 -32.12 31.89 18.53
C SER A 300 -31.79 30.41 18.74
N GLU A 301 -32.61 29.70 19.50
CA GLU A 301 -32.45 28.26 19.78
C GLU A 301 -32.65 27.43 18.50
N ARG A 302 -33.61 27.80 17.64
CA ARG A 302 -33.77 27.18 16.30
C ARG A 302 -32.57 27.43 15.39
N LYS A 303 -32.03 28.65 15.39
CA LYS A 303 -30.85 29.02 14.60
C LYS A 303 -29.62 28.23 15.05
N GLU A 304 -29.41 28.09 16.35
CA GLU A 304 -28.30 27.32 16.92
C GLU A 304 -28.39 25.84 16.56
N ALA A 305 -29.57 25.23 16.64
CA ALA A 305 -29.79 23.84 16.20
C ALA A 305 -29.43 23.64 14.72
N VAL A 306 -29.90 24.52 13.83
CA VAL A 306 -29.57 24.43 12.40
C VAL A 306 -28.08 24.69 12.13
N ALA A 307 -27.43 25.58 12.90
CA ALA A 307 -25.99 25.81 12.81
C ALA A 307 -25.18 24.56 13.23
N GLU A 308 -25.65 23.81 14.24
CA GLU A 308 -25.03 22.56 14.67
C GLU A 308 -25.12 21.46 13.60
N LEU A 309 -26.30 21.29 12.98
CA LEU A 309 -26.45 20.39 11.82
C LEU A 309 -25.55 20.84 10.66
N THR A 310 -25.48 22.15 10.39
CA THR A 310 -24.62 22.70 9.33
C THR A 310 -23.15 22.37 9.59
N LYS A 311 -22.70 22.46 10.85
CA LYS A 311 -21.34 22.10 11.25
C LYS A 311 -21.07 20.61 11.06
N LEU A 312 -22.00 19.73 11.44
CA LEU A 312 -21.87 18.28 11.26
C LEU A 312 -21.87 17.91 9.77
N ALA A 313 -22.74 18.52 8.97
CA ALA A 313 -22.86 18.31 7.53
C ALA A 313 -21.75 18.99 6.72
N SER A 314 -20.93 19.85 7.33
CA SER A 314 -19.77 20.50 6.70
C SER A 314 -18.59 19.52 6.55
N THR A 315 -18.85 18.39 5.93
CA THR A 315 -17.90 17.34 5.55
C THR A 315 -17.98 17.13 4.04
N LYS A 316 -16.85 16.74 3.43
CA LYS A 316 -16.77 16.55 1.97
C LYS A 316 -17.60 15.35 1.48
N ARG A 317 -17.80 14.33 2.33
CA ARG A 317 -18.56 13.12 2.01
C ARG A 317 -19.32 12.63 3.24
N ILE A 318 -20.64 12.67 3.16
CA ILE A 318 -21.53 12.16 4.21
C ILE A 318 -21.75 10.66 3.98
N ALA A 319 -21.71 9.85 5.03
CA ALA A 319 -22.02 8.43 4.95
C ALA A 319 -23.48 8.19 4.51
N PRO A 320 -23.74 7.14 3.70
CA PRO A 320 -25.12 6.74 3.39
C PRO A 320 -25.90 6.46 4.68
N GLY A 321 -27.14 6.95 4.76
CA GLY A 321 -27.99 6.79 5.94
C GLY A 321 -29.41 7.30 5.66
N ASP A 322 -30.32 7.09 6.62
CA ASP A 322 -31.70 7.58 6.49
C ASP A 322 -31.80 9.07 6.87
N PHE A 323 -31.76 9.93 5.84
CA PHE A 323 -31.93 11.38 5.99
C PHE A 323 -33.40 11.83 5.90
N THR A 324 -34.37 10.90 5.85
CA THR A 324 -35.79 11.24 5.63
C THR A 324 -36.32 12.19 6.69
N GLU A 325 -36.00 11.93 7.96
CA GLU A 325 -36.47 12.76 9.07
C GLU A 325 -35.79 14.14 9.13
N VAL A 326 -34.49 14.19 8.81
CA VAL A 326 -33.73 15.45 8.69
C VAL A 326 -34.36 16.32 7.58
N ASN A 327 -34.58 15.75 6.40
CA ASN A 327 -35.20 16.43 5.26
C ASN A 327 -36.62 16.92 5.57
N ARG A 328 -37.43 16.10 6.23
CA ARG A 328 -38.79 16.47 6.66
C ARG A 328 -38.76 17.66 7.62
N THR A 329 -37.82 17.65 8.56
CA THR A 329 -37.70 18.68 9.60
C THR A 329 -37.21 20.00 9.01
N LEU A 330 -36.19 19.98 8.17
CA LEU A 330 -35.69 21.18 7.47
C LEU A 330 -36.73 21.81 6.54
N LYS A 331 -37.53 20.99 5.82
CA LYS A 331 -38.63 21.50 4.99
C LYS A 331 -39.65 22.29 5.81
N LYS A 332 -39.98 21.83 7.02
CA LYS A 332 -40.89 22.57 7.92
C LYS A 332 -40.30 23.92 8.32
N VAL A 333 -39.03 23.94 8.74
CA VAL A 333 -38.33 25.17 9.17
C VAL A 333 -38.22 26.19 8.02
N SER A 334 -37.95 25.72 6.79
CA SER A 334 -37.89 26.57 5.59
C SER A 334 -39.24 27.23 5.28
N ILE A 335 -40.35 26.50 5.43
CA ILE A 335 -41.71 27.04 5.22
C ILE A 335 -42.05 28.11 6.28
N PHE A 336 -41.68 27.90 7.55
CA PHE A 336 -41.91 28.89 8.62
C PHE A 336 -41.08 30.17 8.45
N SER A 337 -39.93 30.11 7.78
CA SER A 337 -39.11 31.31 7.51
C SER A 337 -39.66 32.17 6.36
N VAL A 338 -40.38 31.57 5.39
CA VAL A 338 -41.00 32.30 4.27
C VAL A 338 -42.35 32.92 4.69
N ALA A 339 -43.05 32.32 5.65
CA ALA A 339 -44.31 32.86 6.17
C ALA A 339 -44.14 34.00 7.21
N ALA A 340 -42.90 34.32 7.61
CA ALA A 340 -42.59 35.32 8.63
C ALA A 340 -41.90 36.59 8.08
N ASN A 341 -41.81 36.74 6.75
CA ASN A 341 -41.33 37.94 6.06
C ASN A 341 -42.45 38.73 5.42
#